data_AF-A0A6N7AFV9-F1
#
_entry.id   AF-A0A6N7AFV9-F1
#
_cell.length_a   1.000
_cell.length_b   1.000
_cell.length_c   1.000
_cell.angle_alpha   90.00
_cell.angle_beta   90.00
_cell.angle_gamma   90.00
#
_symmetry.space_group_name_H-M   'P 1'
#
loop_
_entity.id
_entity.type
_entity.pdbx_description
1 polymer ?
#
loop_
_entity_poly.entity_id
_entity_poly.type
_entity_poly.pdbx_seq_one_letter_code
_entity_poly.pdbx_strand_id
1 'polypeptide(L)'
;MTMITAKTVAGGRLIVYRIKNRDVVGLKAIRHGKDHINHYFVPLEPLSDDPLTVLYMDYAAEVRDCHDTFNLELIPLAADAPVDVGAILSNETGTYLKAREPTKGIMSFVYVNLNDGEMRRRQERQIGAVYRWSLARIGTDPQTGCPLPQDSGLSNP
;
A
#
# COMPACT_ATOMS: atom_id res chain seq x y z
N MET A 1 -1.54 -19.04 -1.87
CA MET A 1 -0.51 -18.00 -1.72
C MET A 1 0.85 -18.66 -1.64
N THR A 2 1.74 -18.35 -2.59
CA THR A 2 3.11 -18.91 -2.63
C THR A 2 4.04 -18.01 -1.82
N MET A 3 4.89 -18.61 -0.99
CA MET A 3 5.98 -17.90 -0.31
C MET A 3 7.07 -17.56 -1.33
N ILE A 4 7.42 -16.28 -1.40
CA ILE A 4 8.47 -15.75 -2.30
C ILE A 4 9.28 -14.68 -1.55
N THR A 5 10.30 -14.11 -2.18
CA THR A 5 11.10 -13.05 -1.56
C THR A 5 10.68 -11.67 -2.07
N ALA A 6 10.85 -10.65 -1.23
CA ALA A 6 10.54 -9.25 -1.57
C ALA A 6 11.27 -8.73 -2.82
N LYS A 7 12.40 -9.32 -3.20
CA LYS A 7 13.14 -9.03 -4.44
C LYS A 7 12.40 -9.46 -5.69
N THR A 8 11.67 -10.57 -5.61
CA THR A 8 11.01 -11.19 -6.77
C THR A 8 9.63 -10.60 -7.07
N VAL A 9 9.05 -9.88 -6.11
CA VAL A 9 7.76 -9.21 -6.29
C VAL A 9 7.97 -7.83 -6.89
N ALA A 10 7.26 -7.54 -7.99
CA ALA A 10 7.21 -6.20 -8.55
C ALA A 10 6.65 -5.18 -7.54
N GLY A 11 7.13 -3.94 -7.60
CA GLY A 11 6.47 -2.85 -6.87
C GLY A 11 5.04 -2.63 -7.36
N GLY A 12 4.19 -2.06 -6.51
CA GLY A 12 2.78 -1.80 -6.80
C GLY A 12 1.89 -3.01 -6.51
N ARG A 13 2.48 -4.17 -6.23
CA ARG A 13 1.73 -5.38 -5.85
C ARG A 13 1.32 -5.36 -4.40
N LEU A 14 0.11 -5.84 -4.13
CA LEU A 14 -0.32 -6.18 -2.78
C LEU A 14 0.38 -7.47 -2.34
N ILE A 15 0.87 -7.48 -1.10
CA ILE A 15 1.55 -8.62 -0.49
C ILE A 15 1.11 -8.80 0.95
N VAL A 16 1.23 -10.02 1.47
CA VAL A 16 1.18 -10.27 2.91
C VAL A 16 2.60 -10.34 3.45
N TYR A 17 2.88 -9.55 4.47
CA TYR A 17 4.16 -9.55 5.17
C TYR A 17 3.95 -9.75 6.67
N ARG A 18 4.86 -10.49 7.31
CA ARG A 18 4.76 -10.80 8.74
C ARG A 18 5.48 -9.74 9.57
N ILE A 19 4.73 -9.01 10.39
CA ILE A 19 5.24 -7.99 11.30
C ILE A 19 4.88 -8.41 12.72
N LYS A 20 5.88 -8.58 13.61
CA LYS A 20 5.68 -8.98 15.02
C LYS A 20 4.72 -10.18 15.18
N ASN A 21 4.91 -11.23 14.38
CA ASN A 21 4.09 -12.44 14.34
C ASN A 21 2.64 -12.27 13.85
N ARG A 22 2.28 -11.10 13.31
CA ARG A 22 1.00 -10.88 12.63
C ARG A 22 1.23 -10.80 11.12
N ASP A 23 0.37 -11.47 10.37
CA ASP A 23 0.31 -11.33 8.91
C ASP A 23 -0.46 -10.06 8.58
N VAL A 24 0.13 -9.20 7.76
CA VAL A 24 -0.38 -7.86 7.45
C VAL A 24 -0.43 -7.68 5.95
N VAL A 25 -1.56 -7.23 5.42
CA VAL A 25 -1.67 -6.87 3.99
C VAL A 25 -1.11 -5.48 3.76
N GLY A 26 -0.34 -5.32 2.70
CA GLY A 26 0.17 -4.01 2.33
C GLY A 26 0.67 -3.93 0.89
N LEU A 27 1.09 -2.74 0.50
CA LEU A 27 1.64 -2.45 -0.82
C LEU A 27 3.16 -2.64 -0.82
N LYS A 28 3.67 -3.38 -1.80
CA LYS A 28 5.11 -3.46 -2.06
C LYS A 28 5.57 -2.16 -2.73
N ALA A 29 6.52 -1.49 -2.11
CA ALA A 29 7.11 -0.25 -2.63
C ALA A 29 8.61 -0.40 -2.89
N ILE A 30 9.15 0.42 -3.79
CA ILE A 30 10.57 0.43 -4.15
C ILE A 30 11.10 1.86 -4.29
N ARG A 31 12.42 2.02 -4.07
CA ARG A 31 13.15 3.23 -4.44
C ARG A 31 14.44 2.83 -5.15
N HIS A 32 14.66 3.41 -6.33
CA HIS A 32 15.92 3.27 -7.05
C HIS A 32 16.99 4.17 -6.42
N GLY A 33 18.06 3.54 -5.92
CA GLY A 33 19.32 4.20 -5.61
C GLY A 33 20.24 4.20 -6.82
N LYS A 34 21.48 4.67 -6.63
CA LYS A 34 22.48 4.71 -7.71
C LYS A 34 22.82 3.31 -8.24
N ASP A 35 23.01 2.34 -7.34
CA ASP A 35 23.52 1.00 -7.67
C ASP A 35 22.68 -0.14 -7.04
N HIS A 36 21.54 0.20 -6.43
CA HIS A 36 20.68 -0.77 -5.74
C HIS A 36 19.22 -0.32 -5.74
N ILE A 37 18.31 -1.27 -5.51
CA ILE A 37 16.89 -1.00 -5.28
C ILE A 37 16.62 -1.23 -3.80
N ASN A 38 16.08 -0.23 -3.12
CA ASN A 38 15.60 -0.36 -1.75
C ASN A 38 14.15 -0.85 -1.78
N HIS A 39 13.84 -1.83 -0.93
CA HIS A 39 12.52 -2.44 -0.83
C HIS A 39 11.81 -1.91 0.42
N TYR A 40 10.52 -1.60 0.28
CA TYR A 40 9.69 -1.07 1.34
C TYR A 40 8.32 -1.76 1.34
N PHE A 41 7.65 -1.68 2.48
CA PHE A 41 6.29 -2.16 2.70
C PHE A 41 5.42 -1.04 3.24
N VAL A 42 4.26 -0.84 2.64
CA VAL A 42 3.26 0.13 3.09
C VAL A 42 2.10 -0.66 3.70
N PRO A 43 1.97 -0.73 5.04
CA PRO A 43 0.92 -1.51 5.68
C PRO A 43 -0.45 -0.90 5.39
N LEU A 44 -1.34 -1.63 4.72
CA LEU A 44 -2.69 -1.16 4.39
C LEU A 44 -3.74 -1.58 5.43
N GLU A 45 -3.28 -2.21 6.51
CA GLU A 45 -4.08 -2.48 7.70
C GLU A 45 -3.47 -1.69 8.86
N PRO A 46 -4.31 -1.16 9.78
CA PRO A 46 -3.80 -0.46 10.95
C PRO A 46 -2.94 -1.40 11.82
N LEU A 47 -1.66 -1.03 11.97
CA LEU A 47 -0.72 -1.69 12.88
C LEU A 47 -0.77 -1.09 14.30
N SER A 48 -1.11 0.19 14.37
CA SER A 48 -1.26 1.03 15.56
C SER A 48 -2.14 2.24 15.19
N ASP A 49 -2.36 3.14 16.13
CA ASP A 49 -2.98 4.46 15.87
C ASP A 49 -2.02 5.42 15.12
N ASP A 50 -0.82 4.96 14.74
CA ASP A 50 0.15 5.78 14.03
C ASP A 50 -0.29 6.01 12.58
N PRO A 51 -0.02 7.21 12.02
CA PRO A 51 -0.26 7.47 10.61
C PRO A 51 0.49 6.49 9.71
N LEU A 52 -0.09 6.21 8.54
CA LEU A 52 0.47 5.33 7.52
C LEU A 52 1.95 5.61 7.24
N THR A 53 2.82 4.70 7.67
CA THR A 53 4.28 4.86 7.60
C THR A 53 4.88 3.70 6.82
N VAL A 54 5.74 4.03 5.85
CA VAL A 54 6.46 3.02 5.07
C VAL A 54 7.55 2.37 5.92
N LEU A 55 7.67 1.06 5.80
CA LEU A 55 8.64 0.25 6.53
C LEU A 55 9.72 -0.23 5.56
N TYR A 56 10.99 -0.13 5.96
CA TYR A 56 12.06 -0.79 5.22
C TYR A 56 11.85 -2.30 5.25
N MET A 57 12.06 -2.95 4.10
CA MET A 57 11.92 -4.38 3.92
C MET A 57 13.21 -4.91 3.33
N ASP A 58 13.80 -5.94 3.96
CA ASP A 58 14.96 -6.61 3.38
C ASP A 58 14.56 -7.28 2.04
N TYR A 59 15.44 -7.24 1.04
CA TYR A 59 15.13 -7.80 -0.28
C TYR A 59 14.93 -9.33 -0.23
N ALA A 60 15.57 -10.02 0.72
CA ALA A 60 15.42 -11.46 0.95
C ALA A 60 14.27 -11.80 1.91
N ALA A 61 13.58 -10.78 2.45
CA ALA A 61 12.44 -11.00 3.34
C ALA A 61 11.36 -11.84 2.63
N GLU A 62 10.86 -12.84 3.35
CA GLU A 62 9.79 -13.70 2.88
C GLU A 62 8.46 -12.97 2.89
N VAL A 63 7.74 -13.03 1.77
CA VAL A 63 6.43 -12.41 1.56
C VAL A 63 5.51 -13.40 0.85
N ARG A 64 4.21 -13.17 0.95
CA ARG A 64 3.23 -13.85 0.10
C ARG A 64 2.67 -12.87 -0.90
N ASP A 65 2.70 -13.23 -2.18
CA ASP A 65 1.98 -12.49 -3.20
C ASP A 65 0.47 -12.63 -2.96
N CYS A 66 -0.24 -11.49 -2.91
CA CYS A 66 -1.69 -11.43 -2.75
C CYS A 66 -2.45 -11.52 -4.07
N HIS A 67 -1.80 -11.92 -5.17
CA HIS A 67 -2.39 -12.06 -6.50
C HIS A 67 -3.88 -12.45 -6.46
N ASP A 68 -4.73 -11.57 -7.01
CA ASP A 68 -6.19 -11.67 -7.12
C ASP A 68 -6.98 -11.92 -5.82
N THR A 69 -6.34 -11.88 -4.65
CA THR A 69 -6.96 -12.13 -3.34
C THR A 69 -7.43 -10.83 -2.67
N PHE A 70 -6.77 -9.72 -2.99
CA PHE A 70 -7.12 -8.42 -2.45
C PHE A 70 -7.12 -7.38 -3.56
N ASN A 71 -8.00 -6.39 -3.42
CA ASN A 71 -8.05 -5.23 -4.28
C ASN A 71 -8.12 -3.96 -3.44
N LEU A 72 -7.49 -2.91 -3.96
CA LEU A 72 -7.57 -1.59 -3.37
C LEU A 72 -8.71 -0.85 -4.06
N GLU A 73 -9.80 -0.60 -3.35
CA GLU A 73 -10.93 0.16 -3.86
C GLU A 73 -10.72 1.63 -3.59
N LEU A 74 -10.92 2.46 -4.62
CA LEU A 74 -10.72 3.90 -4.56
C LEU A 74 -12.08 4.58 -4.60
N ILE A 75 -12.37 5.37 -3.58
CA ILE A 75 -13.63 6.10 -3.44
C ILE A 75 -13.30 7.59 -3.59
N PRO A 76 -13.76 8.25 -4.67
CA PRO A 76 -13.49 9.67 -4.91
C PRO A 76 -13.95 10.54 -3.75
N LEU A 77 -13.17 11.57 -3.43
CA LEU A 77 -13.53 12.64 -2.51
C LEU A 77 -13.85 13.93 -3.27
N ALA A 78 -14.29 14.95 -2.54
CA ALA A 78 -14.48 16.28 -3.09
C ALA A 78 -13.17 16.83 -3.68
N ALA A 79 -13.28 17.69 -4.70
CA ALA A 79 -12.13 18.21 -5.45
C ALA A 79 -11.15 19.03 -4.59
N ASP A 80 -11.62 19.59 -3.49
CA ASP A 80 -10.86 20.39 -2.51
C ASP A 80 -10.47 19.59 -1.26
N ALA A 81 -10.71 18.28 -1.24
CA ALA A 81 -10.35 17.43 -0.11
C ALA A 81 -8.83 17.50 0.16
N PRO A 82 -8.40 17.60 1.43
CA PRO A 82 -6.99 17.61 1.77
C PRO A 82 -6.34 16.27 1.41
N VAL A 83 -5.11 16.34 0.90
CA VAL A 83 -4.28 15.15 0.68
C VAL A 83 -3.51 14.85 1.97
N ASP A 84 -4.17 14.21 2.92
CA ASP A 84 -3.54 13.78 4.17
C ASP A 84 -2.79 12.45 4.02
N VAL A 85 -2.00 12.08 5.04
CA VAL A 85 -1.37 10.76 5.10
C VAL A 85 -2.44 9.68 5.09
N GLY A 86 -2.29 8.70 4.19
CA GLY A 86 -3.31 7.68 3.94
C GLY A 86 -4.27 8.04 2.81
N ALA A 87 -4.32 9.28 2.33
CA ALA A 87 -5.08 9.60 1.13
C ALA A 87 -4.35 9.13 -0.14
N ILE A 88 -5.13 8.82 -1.18
CA ILE A 88 -4.62 8.60 -2.53
C ILE A 88 -4.92 9.84 -3.36
N LEU A 89 -3.95 10.31 -4.14
CA LEU A 89 -4.15 11.38 -5.11
C LEU A 89 -3.85 10.88 -6.53
N SER A 90 -4.49 11.45 -7.54
CA SER A 90 -4.14 11.27 -8.94
C SER A 90 -3.78 12.61 -9.58
N ASN A 91 -2.72 12.63 -10.36
CA ASN A 91 -2.25 13.76 -11.14
C ASN A 91 -1.77 13.28 -12.52
N GLU A 92 -1.24 14.19 -13.35
CA GLU A 92 -0.75 13.88 -14.71
C GLU A 92 0.33 12.79 -14.77
N THR A 93 1.03 12.54 -13.67
CA THR A 93 2.16 11.61 -13.60
C THR A 93 1.80 10.24 -13.01
N GLY A 94 0.59 10.09 -12.45
CA GLY A 94 0.13 8.82 -11.89
C GLY A 94 -0.80 8.97 -10.69
N THR A 95 -1.06 7.83 -10.04
CA THR A 95 -1.90 7.72 -8.85
C THR A 95 -1.05 7.26 -7.67
N TYR A 96 -1.08 8.00 -6.58
CA TYR A 96 -0.13 7.86 -5.49
C TYR A 96 -0.82 7.80 -4.13
N LEU A 97 -0.37 6.86 -3.29
CA LEU A 97 -0.69 6.82 -1.87
C LEU A 97 0.30 7.70 -1.10
N LYS A 98 -0.20 8.69 -0.35
CA LYS A 98 0.64 9.52 0.53
C LYS A 98 0.90 8.79 1.83
N ALA A 99 2.18 8.64 2.18
CA ALA A 99 2.62 7.99 3.41
C ALA A 99 3.73 8.81 4.10
N ARG A 100 4.08 8.42 5.32
CA ARG A 100 5.27 8.91 6.03
C ARG A 100 6.46 8.01 5.79
N GLU A 101 7.64 8.59 5.72
CA GLU A 101 8.93 7.90 5.59
C GLU A 101 9.90 8.42 6.67
N PRO A 102 10.40 7.54 7.56
CA PRO A 102 11.48 7.91 8.47
C PRO A 102 12.81 7.96 7.70
N THR A 103 13.38 9.16 7.54
CA THR A 103 14.69 9.35 6.91
C THR A 103 15.63 10.03 7.89
N LYS A 104 16.65 9.29 8.36
CA LYS A 104 17.70 9.82 9.27
C LYS A 104 17.12 10.54 10.51
N GLY A 105 16.09 9.96 11.13
CA GLY A 105 15.43 10.52 12.31
C GLY A 105 14.44 11.65 12.04
N ILE A 106 14.26 12.07 10.79
CA ILE A 106 13.24 13.05 10.39
C ILE A 106 12.11 12.33 9.65
N MET A 107 10.87 12.63 10.04
CA MET A 107 9.69 12.12 9.34
C MET A 107 9.38 13.00 8.13
N SER A 108 9.38 12.40 6.94
CA SER A 108 9.07 13.09 5.67
C SER A 108 7.82 12.47 5.02
N PHE A 109 7.21 13.20 4.09
CA PHE A 109 6.17 12.62 3.22
C PHE A 109 6.78 11.95 2.00
N VAL A 110 6.20 10.81 1.63
CA VAL A 110 6.50 10.06 0.43
C VAL A 110 5.21 9.68 -0.29
N TYR A 111 5.30 9.52 -1.61
CA TYR A 111 4.18 9.22 -2.47
C TYR A 111 4.49 7.92 -3.20
N VAL A 112 3.71 6.89 -2.95
CA VAL A 112 3.93 5.56 -3.52
C VAL A 112 3.01 5.39 -4.71
N ASN A 113 3.57 5.27 -5.91
CA ASN A 113 2.79 5.03 -7.11
C ASN A 113 2.10 3.66 -7.01
N LEU A 114 0.79 3.63 -7.20
CA LEU A 114 0.00 2.40 -7.05
C LEU A 114 0.25 1.38 -8.16
N ASN A 115 0.72 1.83 -9.33
CA ASN A 115 0.94 0.96 -10.48
C ASN A 115 2.26 0.18 -10.38
N ASP A 116 3.35 0.87 -10.04
CA ASP A 116 4.71 0.31 -10.07
C ASP A 116 5.40 0.30 -8.69
N GLY A 117 4.75 0.84 -7.65
CA GLY A 117 5.28 0.91 -6.29
C GLY A 117 6.42 1.90 -6.11
N GLU A 118 6.74 2.71 -7.11
CA GLU A 118 7.87 3.64 -7.02
C GLU A 118 7.57 4.75 -6.00
N MET A 119 8.51 4.93 -5.08
CA MET A 119 8.46 5.97 -4.05
C MET A 119 9.02 7.29 -4.57
N ARG A 120 8.14 8.28 -4.73
CA ARG A 120 8.47 9.63 -5.21
C ARG A 120 8.26 10.69 -4.13
N ARG A 121 8.78 11.88 -4.39
CA ARG A 121 8.59 13.08 -3.55
C ARG A 121 7.75 14.12 -4.30
N ARG A 122 7.13 15.03 -3.55
CA ARG A 122 6.48 16.26 -4.07
C ARG A 122 5.42 16.02 -5.17
N GLN A 123 4.50 15.08 -4.95
CA GLN A 123 3.45 14.76 -5.92
C GLN A 123 2.15 15.58 -5.76
N GLU A 124 2.08 16.48 -4.78
CA GLU A 124 0.94 17.40 -4.59
C GLU A 124 1.02 18.61 -5.53
N ARG A 125 0.99 18.34 -6.84
CA ARG A 125 0.92 19.33 -7.91
C ARG A 125 -0.11 18.87 -8.91
N GLN A 126 -0.88 19.82 -9.45
CA GLN A 126 -1.89 19.56 -10.50
C GLN A 126 -2.77 18.33 -10.15
N ILE A 127 -3.25 18.28 -8.91
CA ILE A 127 -4.07 17.17 -8.43
C ILE A 127 -5.39 17.20 -9.20
N GLY A 128 -5.67 16.12 -9.94
CA GLY A 128 -6.92 15.95 -10.67
C GLY A 128 -8.02 15.30 -9.82
N ALA A 129 -7.63 14.43 -8.88
CA ALA A 129 -8.57 13.77 -7.97
C ALA A 129 -7.89 13.33 -6.66
N VAL A 130 -8.67 13.25 -5.59
CA VAL A 130 -8.28 12.68 -4.30
C VAL A 130 -9.26 11.56 -3.96
N TYR A 131 -8.77 10.48 -3.37
CA TYR A 131 -9.53 9.29 -3.03
C TYR A 131 -9.25 8.87 -1.58
N ARG A 132 -10.29 8.41 -0.90
CA ARG A 132 -10.14 7.46 0.21
C ARG A 132 -10.05 6.05 -0.37
N TRP A 133 -9.56 5.09 0.41
CA TRP A 133 -9.51 3.70 -0.02
C TRP A 133 -9.96 2.72 1.04
N SER A 134 -10.34 1.54 0.57
CA SER A 134 -10.60 0.35 1.37
C SER A 134 -9.91 -0.84 0.72
N LEU A 135 -9.50 -1.78 1.56
CA LEU A 135 -9.00 -3.07 1.09
C LEU A 135 -10.19 -4.03 0.99
N ALA A 136 -10.53 -4.42 -0.23
CA ALA A 136 -11.54 -5.46 -0.48
C ALA A 136 -10.84 -6.80 -0.65
N ARG A 137 -11.32 -7.84 0.04
CA ARG A 137 -10.87 -9.21 -0.22
C ARG A 137 -11.64 -9.75 -1.42
N ILE A 138 -10.93 -10.13 -2.46
CA ILE A 138 -11.48 -10.73 -3.67
C ILE A 138 -11.23 -12.24 -3.63
N GLY A 139 -12.26 -13.01 -3.98
CA GLY A 139 -12.12 -14.45 -4.18
C GLY A 139 -12.34 -15.33 -2.96
N THR A 140 -12.22 -16.61 -3.24
CA THR A 140 -12.48 -17.75 -2.36
C THR A 140 -11.26 -18.02 -1.48
N ASP A 141 -11.44 -18.23 -0.18
CA ASP A 141 -10.31 -18.59 0.69
C ASP A 141 -9.62 -19.87 0.17
N PRO A 142 -8.31 -19.83 -0.16
CA PRO A 142 -7.60 -20.97 -0.73
C PRO A 142 -7.50 -22.16 0.23
N GLN A 143 -7.84 -21.98 1.53
CA GLN A 143 -7.91 -23.08 2.50
C GLN A 143 -9.30 -23.75 2.56
N THR A 144 -10.39 -23.01 2.30
CA THR A 144 -11.75 -23.51 2.54
C THR A 144 -12.58 -23.69 1.27
N GLY A 145 -12.18 -23.11 0.12
CA GLY A 145 -12.95 -23.23 -1.13
C GLY A 145 -14.35 -22.58 -1.04
N CYS A 146 -14.66 -21.88 0.05
CA CYS A 146 -15.90 -21.12 0.21
C CYS A 146 -15.69 -19.67 -0.24
N PRO A 147 -16.62 -19.09 -1.03
CA PRO A 147 -16.66 -17.65 -1.22
C PRO A 147 -16.83 -17.03 0.15
N LEU A 148 -15.91 -16.15 0.52
CA LEU A 148 -16.01 -15.44 1.78
C LEU A 148 -17.22 -14.52 1.73
N PRO A 149 -17.93 -14.33 2.85
CA PRO A 149 -19.01 -13.36 2.90
C PRO A 149 -18.47 -12.02 2.42
N GLN A 150 -19.13 -11.45 1.41
CA GLN A 150 -18.91 -10.06 1.04
C GLN A 150 -19.23 -9.27 2.30
N ASP A 151 -18.24 -8.59 2.89
CA ASP A 151 -18.48 -7.70 4.01
C ASP A 151 -19.43 -6.60 3.54
N SER A 152 -20.73 -6.84 3.71
CA SER A 152 -21.78 -5.85 3.56
C SER A 152 -21.48 -4.77 4.57
N GLY A 153 -21.07 -3.60 4.06
CA GLY A 153 -20.50 -2.50 4.81
C GLY A 153 -21.13 -2.30 6.18
N LEU A 154 -20.27 -2.25 7.20
CA LEU A 154 -20.58 -1.59 8.46
C LEU A 154 -20.78 -0.10 8.16
N SER A 155 -22.02 0.22 7.85
CA SER A 155 -22.59 1.56 8.00
C SER A 155 -22.63 1.80 9.50
N ASN A 156 -21.66 2.54 10.04
CA ASN A 156 -21.83 3.09 11.38
C ASN A 156 -22.66 4.40 11.27
N PRO A 157 -23.62 4.61 12.19
CA PRO A 157 -24.50 5.77 12.20
C PRO A 157 -23.76 7.09 12.48
#